data_AF-A0A7H8HCW4-F1
#
_entry.id   AF-A0A7H8HCW4-F1
#
_cell.length_a   1.000
_cell.length_b   1.000
_cell.length_c   1.000
_cell.angle_alpha   90.00
_cell.angle_beta   90.00
_cell.angle_gamma   90.00
#
_symmetry.space_group_name_H-M   'P 1'
#
loop_
_entity.id
_entity.type
_entity.pdbx_description
1 polymer ?
#
loop_
_entity_poly.entity_id
_entity_poly.type
_entity_poly.pdbx_seq_one_letter_code
_entity_poly.pdbx_strand_id
1 'polypeptide(L)'
;MTLAIRARKKHWMVDFTPLLERPRAGRGDGFTIEEVMRIPAQSPVWRAGLKENSATLNELRRLLEWLAAHPGAGWQERWVNAGADRGLDWLDTVTDTRPFTPAVRDARVRAIGHLFLGQVILPSYDVLLAFRACKLFEHTRRVHEPDQFAALTAAADARGITDKHRSAAMKAISKIVLHPAAAPAS
;
A
#
# COMPACT_ATOMS: atom_id res chain seq x y z
N MET A 1 -4.76 5.40 -60.18
CA MET A 1 -3.77 4.77 -59.28
C MET A 1 -2.99 5.87 -58.59
N THR A 2 -2.80 6.01 -57.29
CA THR A 2 -3.31 5.42 -56.05
C THR A 2 -2.85 6.39 -54.94
N LEU A 3 -3.64 6.49 -53.86
CA LEU A 3 -3.46 7.31 -52.65
C LEU A 3 -2.03 7.42 -52.10
N ALA A 4 -1.76 8.56 -51.45
CA ALA A 4 -1.18 8.56 -50.10
C ALA A 4 -1.63 9.80 -49.31
N ILE A 5 -2.84 9.73 -48.74
CA ILE A 5 -3.25 10.59 -47.63
C ILE A 5 -2.36 10.23 -46.44
N ARG A 6 -1.35 11.06 -46.17
CA ARG A 6 -0.55 10.95 -44.94
C ARG A 6 -1.43 11.41 -43.77
N ALA A 7 -2.07 10.44 -43.11
CA ALA A 7 -2.80 10.65 -41.89
C ALA A 7 -1.86 11.18 -40.79
N ARG A 8 -1.98 12.47 -40.45
CA ARG A 8 -1.52 13.02 -39.17
C ARG A 8 -2.34 12.37 -38.06
N LYS A 9 -1.87 11.26 -37.48
CA LYS A 9 -2.42 10.77 -36.21
C LYS A 9 -1.99 11.73 -35.11
N LYS A 10 -2.94 12.55 -34.65
CA LYS A 10 -2.80 13.38 -33.46
C LYS A 10 -2.61 12.46 -32.24
N HIS A 11 -1.45 12.57 -31.59
CA HIS A 11 -1.16 11.91 -30.33
C HIS A 11 -1.87 12.68 -29.21
N TRP A 12 -3.10 12.28 -28.88
CA TRP A 12 -3.89 12.86 -27.78
C TRP A 12 -3.76 12.07 -26.47
N MET A 13 -2.85 11.11 -26.41
CA MET A 13 -2.56 10.39 -25.16
C MET A 13 -1.42 11.12 -24.48
N VAL A 14 -1.70 11.71 -23.32
CA VAL A 14 -0.65 12.22 -22.43
C VAL A 14 0.26 11.04 -22.09
N ASP A 15 1.55 11.19 -22.31
CA ASP A 15 2.53 10.19 -21.91
C ASP A 15 2.63 10.19 -20.38
N PHE A 16 2.06 9.16 -19.75
CA PHE A 16 2.09 8.97 -18.30
C PHE A 16 3.31 8.18 -17.83
N THR A 17 4.19 7.73 -18.74
CA THR A 17 5.43 7.01 -18.40
C THR A 17 6.28 7.75 -17.37
N PRO A 18 6.47 9.09 -17.45
CA PRO A 18 7.20 9.84 -16.43
C PRO A 18 6.55 9.85 -15.04
N LEU A 19 5.23 9.64 -14.94
CA LEU A 19 4.54 9.51 -13.64
C LEU A 19 4.73 8.11 -13.05
N LEU A 20 4.99 7.10 -13.88
CA LEU A 20 5.28 5.72 -13.47
C LEU A 20 6.74 5.56 -13.00
N GLU A 21 7.66 6.38 -13.52
CA GLU A 21 9.10 6.34 -13.21
C GLU A 21 9.51 7.16 -11.98
N ARG A 22 8.58 7.90 -11.34
CA ARG A 22 8.92 8.67 -10.13
C ARG A 22 9.24 7.75 -8.96
N PRO A 23 10.30 8.06 -8.17
CA PRO A 23 10.56 7.36 -6.93
C PRO A 23 9.35 7.45 -6.00
N ARG A 24 8.78 6.30 -5.65
CA ARG A 24 7.71 6.21 -4.65
C ARG A 24 8.35 6.21 -3.28
N ALA A 25 8.35 7.32 -2.56
CA ALA A 25 8.80 7.33 -1.17
C ALA A 25 7.71 7.96 -0.32
N GLY A 26 7.21 7.21 0.66
CA GLY A 26 6.23 7.72 1.61
C GLY A 26 6.91 8.49 2.75
N ARG A 27 6.10 9.10 3.63
CA ARG A 27 6.60 9.91 4.75
C ARG A 27 7.50 9.11 5.71
N GLY A 28 7.28 7.80 5.81
CA GLY A 28 8.05 6.91 6.69
C GLY A 28 9.27 6.28 6.02
N ASP A 29 9.61 6.62 4.78
CA ASP A 29 10.65 5.95 3.98
C ASP A 29 12.06 6.01 4.64
N GLY A 30 12.34 7.10 5.35
CA GLY A 30 13.61 7.31 6.07
C GLY A 30 13.59 6.93 7.55
N PHE A 31 12.53 6.31 8.06
CA PHE A 31 12.43 5.97 9.47
C PHE A 31 13.41 4.87 9.88
N THR A 32 13.86 4.88 11.12
CA THR A 32 14.55 3.75 11.74
C THR A 32 13.57 2.60 12.02
N ILE A 33 14.10 1.38 12.24
CA ILE A 33 13.28 0.22 12.64
C ILE A 33 12.41 0.57 13.86
N GLU A 34 12.99 1.20 14.88
CA GLU A 34 12.26 1.52 16.12
C GLU A 34 11.18 2.60 15.92
N GLU A 35 11.33 3.50 14.95
CA GLU A 35 10.28 4.44 14.57
C GLU A 35 9.15 3.74 13.84
N VAL A 36 9.45 2.85 12.89
CA VAL A 36 8.43 2.06 12.20
C VAL A 36 7.67 1.16 13.19
N MET A 37 8.36 0.58 14.17
CA MET A 37 7.76 -0.25 15.22
C MET A 37 6.76 0.49 16.11
N ARG A 38 6.79 1.83 16.16
CA ARG A 38 5.83 2.65 16.91
C ARG A 38 4.54 2.94 16.13
N ILE A 39 4.54 2.81 14.81
CA ILE A 39 3.40 3.12 13.93
C ILE A 39 2.12 2.38 14.33
N PRO A 40 2.13 1.06 14.61
CA PRO A 40 0.90 0.36 14.95
C PRO A 40 0.20 0.99 16.16
N ALA A 41 0.93 1.27 17.24
CA ALA A 41 0.35 1.83 18.47
C ALA A 41 -0.24 3.23 18.31
N GLN A 42 0.21 3.99 17.30
CA GLN A 42 -0.30 5.33 16.98
C GLN A 42 -1.51 5.29 16.04
N SER A 43 -1.85 4.12 15.50
CA SER A 43 -2.89 3.96 14.50
C SER A 43 -4.29 3.82 15.13
N PRO A 44 -5.32 4.53 14.63
CA PRO A 44 -6.70 4.39 15.12
C PRO A 44 -7.33 3.02 14.83
N VAL A 45 -6.67 2.15 14.07
CA VAL A 45 -7.12 0.77 13.81
C VAL A 45 -6.43 -0.25 14.71
N TRP A 46 -5.45 0.17 15.50
CA TRP A 46 -4.80 -0.68 16.49
C TRP A 46 -5.62 -0.78 17.76
N ARG A 47 -5.76 -2.00 18.27
CA ARG A 47 -6.51 -2.29 19.51
C ARG A 47 -5.55 -2.85 20.53
N ALA A 48 -5.25 -2.09 21.58
CA ALA A 48 -4.34 -2.52 22.64
C ALA A 48 -4.83 -3.80 23.36
N GLY A 49 -3.89 -4.61 23.87
CA GLY A 49 -4.19 -5.78 24.70
C GLY A 49 -4.59 -7.06 23.96
N LEU A 50 -4.66 -7.06 22.62
CA LEU A 50 -4.94 -8.29 21.87
C LEU A 50 -3.69 -9.17 21.77
N LYS A 51 -3.82 -10.48 22.02
CA LYS A 51 -2.72 -11.46 21.88
C LYS A 51 -2.06 -11.42 20.50
N GLU A 52 -2.86 -11.15 19.48
CA GLU A 52 -2.44 -11.08 18.09
C GLU A 52 -1.53 -9.87 17.78
N ASN A 53 -1.46 -8.89 18.68
CA ASN A 53 -0.58 -7.72 18.55
C ASN A 53 0.88 -8.12 18.66
N SER A 54 1.23 -8.96 19.64
CA SER A 54 2.61 -9.42 19.82
C SER A 54 3.09 -10.19 18.61
N ALA A 55 2.23 -11.04 18.02
CA ALA A 55 2.54 -11.75 16.78
C ALA A 55 2.77 -10.76 15.62
N THR A 56 1.91 -9.74 15.47
CA THR A 56 2.03 -8.72 14.43
C THR A 56 3.32 -7.90 14.58
N LEU A 57 3.67 -7.47 15.80
CA LEU A 57 4.90 -6.72 16.08
C LEU A 57 6.15 -7.56 15.82
N ASN A 58 6.12 -8.85 16.16
CA ASN A 58 7.22 -9.76 15.87
C ASN A 58 7.41 -9.94 14.35
N GLU A 59 6.33 -10.11 13.59
CA GLU A 59 6.43 -10.17 12.12
C GLU A 59 6.88 -8.85 11.50
N LEU A 60 6.44 -7.71 12.05
CA LEU A 60 6.88 -6.39 11.60
C LEU A 60 8.39 -6.21 11.78
N ARG A 61 8.94 -6.57 12.95
CA ARG A 61 10.37 -6.51 13.21
C ARG A 61 11.16 -7.41 12.25
N ARG A 62 10.74 -8.66 12.08
CA ARG A 62 11.37 -9.61 11.14
C ARG A 62 11.37 -9.10 9.71
N LEU A 63 10.25 -8.51 9.28
CA LEU A 63 10.14 -7.94 7.94
C LEU A 63 11.10 -6.76 7.75
N LEU A 64 11.24 -5.89 8.75
CA LEU A 64 12.17 -4.77 8.71
C LEU A 64 13.63 -5.22 8.70
N GLU A 65 13.98 -6.23 9.50
CA GLU A 65 15.32 -6.84 9.50
C GLU A 65 15.65 -7.48 8.15
N TRP A 66 14.70 -8.22 7.55
CA TRP A 66 14.84 -8.79 6.23
C TRP A 66 14.99 -7.72 5.14
N LEU A 67 14.21 -6.63 5.20
CA LEU A 67 14.35 -5.49 4.28
C LEU A 67 15.70 -4.78 4.45
N ALA A 68 16.20 -4.65 5.68
CA ALA A 68 17.48 -4.01 5.96
C ALA A 68 18.68 -4.76 5.34
N ALA A 69 18.54 -6.06 5.06
CA ALA A 69 19.56 -6.86 4.37
C ALA A 69 19.65 -6.58 2.85
N HIS A 70 18.66 -5.91 2.27
CA HIS A 70 18.65 -5.54 0.86
C HIS A 70 19.23 -4.13 0.66
N PRO A 71 19.89 -3.84 -0.47
CA PRO A 71 20.44 -2.51 -0.73
C PRO A 71 19.33 -1.46 -0.86
N GLY A 72 19.63 -0.22 -0.46
CA GLY A 72 18.76 0.94 -0.69
C GLY A 72 18.87 2.00 0.41
N ALA A 73 18.66 3.26 0.05
CA ALA A 73 18.74 4.39 0.97
C ALA A 73 17.54 4.45 1.93
N GLY A 74 16.35 4.09 1.44
CA GLY A 74 15.09 4.08 2.19
C GLY A 74 14.36 2.76 2.14
N TRP A 75 13.25 2.65 2.87
CA TRP A 75 12.44 1.42 2.93
C TRP A 75 11.81 1.04 1.60
N GLN A 76 11.38 2.00 0.78
CA GLN A 76 10.82 1.69 -0.53
C GLN A 76 11.89 1.06 -1.44
N GLU A 77 13.08 1.64 -1.50
CA GLU A 77 14.13 1.13 -2.37
C GLU A 77 14.49 -0.30 -1.97
N ARG A 78 14.61 -0.56 -0.66
CA ARG A 78 14.81 -1.90 -0.11
C ARG A 78 13.68 -2.85 -0.46
N TRP A 79 12.43 -2.40 -0.37
CA TRP A 79 11.25 -3.18 -0.77
C TRP A 79 11.27 -3.58 -2.25
N VAL A 80 11.64 -2.64 -3.14
CA VAL A 80 11.76 -2.92 -4.57
C VAL A 80 12.94 -3.85 -4.86
N ASN A 81 14.11 -3.59 -4.26
CA ASN A 81 15.32 -4.40 -4.44
C ASN A 81 15.18 -5.82 -3.86
N ALA A 82 14.33 -6.00 -2.86
CA ALA A 82 13.96 -7.32 -2.35
C ALA A 82 12.97 -8.08 -3.25
N GLY A 83 12.50 -7.48 -4.35
CA GLY A 83 11.50 -8.06 -5.24
C GLY A 83 10.09 -8.08 -4.64
N ALA A 84 9.85 -7.39 -3.52
CA ALA A 84 8.60 -7.45 -2.78
C ALA A 84 7.45 -6.66 -3.43
N ASP A 85 7.75 -5.85 -4.46
CA ASP A 85 6.79 -4.95 -5.10
C ASP A 85 5.99 -5.57 -6.26
N ARG A 86 6.05 -6.90 -6.41
CA ARG A 86 5.34 -7.67 -7.45
C ARG A 86 4.56 -8.85 -6.84
N GLY A 87 3.59 -8.53 -6.00
CA GLY A 87 2.74 -9.53 -5.35
C GLY A 87 3.23 -9.93 -3.95
N LEU A 88 2.86 -11.15 -3.51
CA LEU A 88 3.11 -11.65 -2.15
C LEU A 88 3.80 -13.02 -2.11
N ASP A 89 4.33 -13.48 -3.23
CA ASP A 89 4.94 -14.81 -3.31
C ASP A 89 6.25 -14.89 -2.50
N TRP A 90 6.94 -13.76 -2.34
CA TRP A 90 8.16 -13.61 -1.53
C TRP A 90 7.95 -13.78 -0.02
N LEU A 91 6.71 -13.89 0.47
CA LEU A 91 6.45 -13.95 1.91
C LEU A 91 7.16 -15.11 2.60
N ASP A 92 7.43 -16.21 1.91
CA ASP A 92 8.16 -17.37 2.41
C ASP A 92 9.68 -17.14 2.52
N THR A 93 10.23 -16.16 1.79
CA THR A 93 11.66 -15.80 1.81
C THR A 93 12.08 -15.02 3.07
N VAL A 94 11.12 -14.45 3.79
CA VAL A 94 11.37 -13.80 5.09
C VAL A 94 11.70 -14.89 6.10
N THR A 95 13.00 -15.03 6.39
CA THR A 95 13.56 -16.12 7.18
C THR A 95 12.89 -16.20 8.56
N ASP A 96 12.30 -17.36 8.84
CA ASP A 96 11.71 -17.71 10.11
C ASP A 96 12.13 -19.13 10.47
N THR A 97 12.54 -19.34 11.71
CA THR A 97 12.87 -20.69 12.23
C THR A 97 11.62 -21.49 12.56
N ARG A 98 10.44 -20.85 12.59
CA ARG A 98 9.14 -21.48 12.84
C ARG A 98 8.50 -21.99 11.54
N PRO A 99 7.65 -23.03 11.61
CA PRO A 99 6.85 -23.46 10.47
C PRO A 99 5.97 -22.32 9.92
N PHE A 100 5.93 -22.17 8.60
CA PHE A 100 5.04 -21.21 7.95
C PHE A 100 3.58 -21.69 8.04
N THR A 101 2.87 -21.20 9.04
CA THR A 101 1.45 -21.53 9.31
C THR A 101 0.52 -20.40 8.85
N PRO A 102 -0.79 -20.65 8.68
CA PRO A 102 -1.76 -19.59 8.41
C PRO A 102 -1.72 -18.44 9.42
N ALA A 103 -1.49 -18.72 10.71
CA ALA A 103 -1.39 -17.70 11.74
C ALA A 103 -0.16 -16.78 11.55
N VAL A 104 0.99 -17.34 11.13
CA VAL A 104 2.19 -16.57 10.79
C VAL A 104 1.92 -15.71 9.56
N ARG A 105 1.29 -16.29 8.53
CA ARG A 105 0.88 -15.56 7.32
C ARG A 105 -0.03 -14.38 7.67
N ASP A 106 -1.04 -14.59 8.50
CA ASP A 106 -2.00 -13.54 8.89
C ASP A 106 -1.34 -12.42 9.71
N ALA A 107 -0.43 -12.76 10.61
CA ALA A 107 0.37 -11.76 11.34
C ALA A 107 1.29 -10.97 10.40
N ARG A 108 1.92 -11.64 9.42
CA ARG A 108 2.81 -11.02 8.43
C ARG A 108 2.06 -10.10 7.48
N VAL A 109 0.89 -10.52 7.00
CA VAL A 109 -0.01 -9.69 6.21
C VAL A 109 -0.45 -8.46 7.01
N ARG A 110 -0.80 -8.60 8.29
CA ARG A 110 -1.11 -7.44 9.14
C ARG A 110 0.07 -6.49 9.32
N ALA A 111 1.27 -7.03 9.54
CA ALA A 111 2.49 -6.23 9.64
C ALA A 111 2.75 -5.40 8.36
N ILE A 112 2.62 -6.01 7.18
CA ILE A 112 2.70 -5.31 5.89
C ILE A 112 1.64 -4.22 5.79
N GLY A 113 0.41 -4.51 6.23
CA GLY A 113 -0.66 -3.50 6.28
C GLY A 113 -0.27 -2.26 7.10
N HIS A 114 0.45 -2.43 8.21
CA HIS A 114 0.96 -1.30 9.00
C HIS A 114 2.07 -0.52 8.30
N LEU A 115 2.91 -1.15 7.49
CA LEU A 115 3.89 -0.44 6.64
C LEU A 115 3.19 0.45 5.60
N PHE A 116 2.09 -0.03 5.02
CA PHE A 116 1.31 0.74 4.06
C PHE A 116 0.52 1.88 4.71
N LEU A 117 -0.17 1.61 5.82
CA LEU A 117 -0.92 2.62 6.58
C LEU A 117 0.01 3.69 7.19
N GLY A 118 1.23 3.31 7.54
CA GLY A 118 2.26 4.23 8.01
C GLY A 118 2.96 5.02 6.89
N GLN A 119 2.63 4.74 5.62
CA GLN A 119 3.34 5.28 4.46
C GLN A 119 4.88 5.09 4.56
N VAL A 120 5.31 3.96 5.13
CA VAL A 120 6.72 3.54 5.13
C VAL A 120 7.07 2.97 3.75
N ILE A 121 6.11 2.23 3.18
CA ILE A 121 6.15 1.70 1.81
C ILE A 121 4.85 2.09 1.12
N LEU A 122 4.96 2.56 -0.12
CA LEU A 122 3.86 2.81 -1.03
C LEU A 122 3.73 1.62 -2.00
N PRO A 123 2.76 0.70 -1.77
CA PRO A 123 2.64 -0.53 -2.54
C PRO A 123 2.33 -0.25 -4.01
N SER A 124 2.85 -1.09 -4.92
CA SER A 124 2.37 -1.11 -6.30
C SER A 124 0.91 -1.55 -6.39
N TYR A 125 0.25 -1.27 -7.51
CA TYR A 125 -1.08 -1.82 -7.76
C TYR A 125 -1.08 -3.35 -7.79
N ASP A 126 -0.01 -4.00 -8.27
CA ASP A 126 0.12 -5.46 -8.28
C ASP A 126 0.10 -6.03 -6.86
N VAL A 127 0.84 -5.40 -5.94
CA VAL A 127 0.79 -5.75 -4.51
C VAL A 127 -0.61 -5.54 -3.95
N LEU A 128 -1.24 -4.39 -4.21
CA LEU A 128 -2.60 -4.11 -3.72
C LEU A 128 -3.66 -5.09 -4.24
N LEU A 129 -3.49 -5.60 -5.47
CA LEU A 129 -4.36 -6.63 -6.05
C LEU A 129 -4.10 -8.01 -5.43
N ALA A 130 -2.83 -8.39 -5.24
CA ALA A 130 -2.44 -9.66 -4.64
C ALA A 130 -2.81 -9.75 -3.14
N PHE A 131 -2.80 -8.62 -2.44
CA PHE A 131 -3.05 -8.54 -0.99
C PHE A 131 -4.48 -8.91 -0.56
N ARG A 132 -5.42 -9.06 -1.51
CA ARG A 132 -6.85 -9.38 -1.25
C ARG A 132 -7.42 -8.56 -0.06
N ALA A 133 -7.13 -7.27 -0.13
CA ALA A 133 -7.10 -6.23 0.90
C ALA A 133 -8.45 -5.80 1.51
N CYS A 134 -9.33 -6.71 1.91
CA CYS A 134 -10.67 -6.33 2.42
C CYS A 134 -10.61 -5.35 3.60
N LYS A 135 -9.76 -5.62 4.61
CA LYS A 135 -9.62 -4.74 5.79
C LYS A 135 -8.66 -3.58 5.60
N LEU A 136 -7.63 -3.72 4.76
CA LEU A 136 -6.65 -2.65 4.54
C LEU A 136 -7.30 -1.39 3.98
N PHE A 137 -8.20 -1.50 3.00
CA PHE A 137 -8.89 -0.32 2.46
C PHE A 137 -9.83 0.33 3.48
N GLU A 138 -10.48 -0.47 4.33
CA GLU A 138 -11.27 0.07 5.46
C GLU A 138 -10.38 0.82 6.44
N HIS A 139 -9.25 0.23 6.82
CA HIS A 139 -8.30 0.88 7.71
C HIS A 139 -7.70 2.14 7.09
N THR A 140 -7.44 2.14 5.79
CA THR A 140 -6.95 3.31 5.05
C THR A 140 -7.88 4.49 5.24
N ARG A 141 -9.19 4.28 5.12
CA ARG A 141 -10.19 5.35 5.32
C ARG A 141 -10.25 5.88 6.74
N ARG A 142 -9.90 5.06 7.73
CA ARG A 142 -9.88 5.46 9.14
C ARG A 142 -8.59 6.18 9.51
N VAL A 143 -7.49 5.83 8.86
CA VAL A 143 -6.15 6.40 9.13
C VAL A 143 -5.90 7.65 8.29
N HIS A 144 -6.36 7.66 7.05
CA HIS A 144 -6.15 8.74 6.09
C HIS A 144 -7.47 9.40 5.73
N GLU A 145 -7.55 10.70 5.98
CA GLU A 145 -8.67 11.57 5.57
C GLU A 145 -10.07 11.05 5.95
N PRO A 146 -10.32 10.67 7.23
CA PRO A 146 -11.59 10.07 7.65
C PRO A 146 -12.81 10.96 7.34
N ASP A 147 -12.66 12.28 7.51
CA ASP A 147 -13.72 13.24 7.24
C ASP A 147 -14.05 13.33 5.75
N GLN A 148 -13.03 13.23 4.88
CA GLN A 148 -13.25 13.23 3.43
C GLN A 148 -13.98 11.96 2.98
N PHE A 149 -13.62 10.79 3.53
CA PHE A 149 -14.34 9.55 3.24
C PHE A 149 -15.77 9.55 3.80
N ALA A 150 -16.02 10.18 4.94
CA ALA A 150 -17.37 10.38 5.47
C ALA A 150 -18.19 11.28 4.54
N ALA A 151 -17.62 12.39 4.07
CA ALA A 151 -18.27 13.29 3.12
C ALA A 151 -18.58 12.60 1.77
N LEU A 152 -17.66 11.79 1.25
CA LEU A 152 -17.89 10.99 0.04
C LEU A 152 -19.01 9.96 0.22
N THR A 153 -19.12 9.36 1.40
CA THR A 153 -20.18 8.42 1.73
C THR A 153 -21.54 9.12 1.73
N ALA A 154 -21.65 10.24 2.45
CA ALA A 154 -22.89 11.03 2.49
C ALA A 154 -23.30 11.54 1.09
N ALA A 155 -22.33 11.98 0.28
CA ALA A 155 -22.55 12.43 -1.09
C ALA A 155 -23.04 11.30 -2.02
N ALA A 156 -22.60 10.07 -1.81
CA ALA A 156 -23.05 8.90 -2.56
C ALA A 156 -24.50 8.50 -2.17
N ASP A 157 -24.80 8.54 -0.88
CA ASP A 157 -26.14 8.23 -0.36
C ASP A 157 -27.18 9.25 -0.84
N ALA A 158 -26.83 10.55 -0.81
CA ALA A 158 -27.69 11.62 -1.35
C ALA A 158 -27.97 11.48 -2.85
N ARG A 159 -27.12 10.78 -3.60
CA ARG A 159 -27.27 10.52 -5.04
C ARG A 159 -27.94 9.18 -5.35
N GLY A 160 -28.35 8.42 -4.33
CA GLY A 160 -28.94 7.09 -4.50
C GLY A 160 -27.99 6.06 -5.11
N ILE A 161 -26.68 6.23 -4.91
CA ILE A 161 -25.68 5.26 -5.39
C ILE A 161 -25.85 3.96 -4.62
N THR A 162 -25.94 2.85 -5.34
CA THR A 162 -26.07 1.52 -4.72
C THR A 162 -24.85 1.16 -3.88
N ASP A 163 -25.06 0.39 -2.81
CA ASP A 163 -24.00 -0.07 -1.90
C ASP A 163 -22.84 -0.76 -2.62
N LYS A 164 -23.14 -1.52 -3.68
CA LYS A 164 -22.13 -2.19 -4.51
C LYS A 164 -21.22 -1.19 -5.21
N HIS A 165 -21.79 -0.17 -5.86
CA HIS A 165 -21.01 0.86 -6.55
C HIS A 165 -20.26 1.74 -5.57
N ARG A 166 -20.88 2.09 -4.43
CA ARG A 166 -20.22 2.83 -3.34
C ARG A 166 -19.00 2.06 -2.83
N SER A 167 -19.16 0.78 -2.51
CA SER A 167 -18.05 -0.07 -2.03
C SER A 167 -16.92 -0.16 -3.05
N ALA A 168 -17.24 -0.33 -4.34
CA ALA A 168 -16.25 -0.36 -5.41
C ALA A 168 -15.49 0.97 -5.53
N ALA A 169 -16.20 2.10 -5.50
CA ALA A 169 -15.61 3.43 -5.55
C ALA A 169 -14.70 3.70 -4.33
N MET A 170 -15.16 3.39 -3.12
CA MET A 170 -14.34 3.55 -1.90
C MET A 170 -13.07 2.70 -1.96
N LYS A 171 -13.13 1.48 -2.48
CA LYS A 171 -11.93 0.64 -2.68
C LYS A 171 -10.98 1.27 -3.70
N ALA A 172 -11.49 1.80 -4.81
CA ALA A 172 -10.66 2.46 -5.82
C ALA A 172 -9.95 3.69 -5.24
N ILE A 173 -10.67 4.54 -4.50
CA ILE A 173 -10.11 5.73 -3.87
C ILE A 173 -9.08 5.34 -2.80
N SER A 174 -9.35 4.34 -1.95
CA SER A 174 -8.36 3.86 -0.97
C SER A 174 -7.08 3.36 -1.63
N LYS A 175 -7.15 2.74 -2.82
CA LYS A 175 -5.94 2.35 -3.57
C LYS A 175 -5.14 3.58 -4.03
N ILE A 176 -5.82 4.64 -4.47
CA ILE A 176 -5.17 5.91 -4.87
C ILE A 176 -4.47 6.55 -3.67
N VAL A 177 -5.08 6.52 -2.48
CA VAL A 177 -4.47 7.05 -1.25
C VAL A 177 -3.23 6.25 -0.84
N LEU A 178 -3.26 4.91 -0.96
CA LEU A 178 -2.12 4.04 -0.62
C LEU A 178 -1.03 4.00 -1.69
N HIS A 179 -1.37 4.31 -2.94
CA HIS A 179 -0.45 4.47 -4.05
C HIS A 179 -0.43 5.94 -4.49
N PRO A 180 0.01 6.89 -3.63
CA PRO A 180 0.12 8.26 -4.08
C PRO A 180 1.17 8.28 -5.20
N ALA A 181 0.73 8.69 -6.40
CA ALA A 181 1.66 9.18 -7.41
C ALA A 181 2.46 10.29 -6.71
N ALA A 182 3.79 10.17 -6.69
CA ALA A 182 4.67 11.04 -5.92
C ALA A 182 4.22 12.51 -6.01
N ALA A 183 3.97 13.10 -4.83
CA ALA A 183 3.57 14.50 -4.74
C ALA A 183 4.56 15.37 -5.53
N PRO A 184 4.10 16.44 -6.21
CA PRO A 184 5.02 17.38 -6.82
C PRO A 184 5.99 17.88 -5.72
N ALA A 185 7.29 17.77 -5.99
CA ALA A 185 8.29 18.45 -5.18
C ALA A 185 7.89 19.93 -5.11
N SER A 186 7.75 20.42 -3.88
CA SER A 186 7.43 21.83 -3.57
C SER A 186 8.65 22.70 -3.83
#